data_AF-A0A1G2F005-F1
#
_entry.id   AF-A0A1G2F005-F1
#
_cell.length_a   1.000
_cell.length_b   1.000
_cell.length_c   1.000
_cell.angle_alpha   90.00
_cell.angle_beta   90.00
_cell.angle_gamma   90.00
#
_symmetry.space_group_name_H-M   'P 1'
#
loop_
_entity.id
_entity.type
_entity.pdbx_description
1 polymer ?
#
loop_
_entity_poly.entity_id
_entity_poly.type
_entity_poly.pdbx_seq_one_letter_code
_entity_poly.pdbx_strand_id
1 'polypeptide(L)'
;MARVVRPGGEIRLGRVLIGKEYEPQRILSQGIEETLKHLEEMGFEVEKIKTPSDDTYEYDSDHKPIKLLAEAYLVTIRKRESRG
;
A
#
# COMPACT_ATOMS: atom_id res chain seq x y z
N MET A 1 12.97 12.88 -7.30
CA MET A 1 14.01 12.39 -6.36
C MET A 1 13.49 12.59 -4.92
N ALA A 2 13.13 11.52 -4.22
CA ALA A 2 12.49 11.59 -2.90
C ALA A 2 13.48 12.11 -1.84
N ARG A 3 13.41 13.43 -1.58
CA ARG A 3 14.32 14.18 -0.68
C ARG A 3 14.15 13.84 0.81
N VAL A 4 13.07 13.13 1.16
CA VAL A 4 12.62 12.91 2.55
C VAL A 4 13.26 11.67 3.21
N VAL A 5 13.63 10.64 2.44
CA VAL A 5 14.17 9.37 3.00
C VAL A 5 15.69 9.30 2.80
N ARG A 6 16.42 9.29 3.91
CA ARG A 6 17.88 9.05 3.93
C ARG A 6 18.18 7.60 3.51
N PRO A 7 19.35 7.28 2.94
CA PRO A 7 19.76 5.89 2.74
C PRO A 7 19.64 5.09 4.04
N GLY A 8 19.12 3.85 3.97
CA GLY A 8 18.79 3.03 5.15
C GLY A 8 17.50 3.47 5.87
N GLY A 9 16.91 4.61 5.52
CA GLY A 9 15.66 5.10 6.08
C GLY A 9 14.45 4.26 5.64
N GLU A 10 13.48 4.16 6.55
CA GLU A 10 12.28 3.33 6.40
C GLU A 10 11.02 4.19 6.46
N ILE A 11 10.09 3.96 5.53
CA ILE A 11 8.71 4.43 5.59
C ILE A 11 7.84 3.20 5.86
N ARG A 12 7.05 3.26 6.93
CA ARG A 12 5.98 2.29 7.18
C ARG A 12 4.68 2.90 6.70
N LEU A 13 4.16 2.38 5.59
CA LEU A 13 2.76 2.57 5.29
C LEU A 13 2.00 1.69 6.27
N GLY A 14 0.89 2.20 6.81
CA GLY A 14 0.03 1.41 7.68
C GLY A 14 -0.60 0.22 6.94
N ARG A 15 -1.77 -0.22 7.40
CA ARG A 15 -2.51 -1.25 6.66
C ARG A 15 -3.02 -0.68 5.34
N VAL A 16 -2.62 -1.31 4.24
CA VAL A 16 -3.05 -0.99 2.88
C VAL A 16 -3.98 -2.08 2.38
N LEU A 17 -5.08 -1.69 1.73
CA LEU A 17 -6.05 -2.60 1.12
C LEU A 17 -5.80 -2.69 -0.37
N ILE A 18 -5.76 -3.91 -0.90
CA ILE A 18 -5.58 -4.22 -2.33
C ILE A 18 -6.73 -5.16 -2.72
N GLY A 19 -7.66 -4.69 -3.56
CA GLY A 19 -8.91 -5.42 -3.81
C GLY A 19 -9.71 -4.91 -5.00
N LYS A 20 -10.58 -5.78 -5.51
CA LYS A 20 -11.38 -5.56 -6.74
C LYS A 20 -12.85 -5.81 -6.45
N GLU A 21 -13.58 -4.77 -6.05
CA GLU A 21 -15.04 -4.88 -5.92
C GLU A 21 -15.79 -3.81 -6.69
N TYR A 22 -15.44 -2.55 -6.50
CA TYR A 22 -16.11 -1.43 -7.15
C TYR A 22 -15.09 -0.35 -7.51
N GLU A 23 -15.51 0.52 -8.43
CA GLU A 23 -14.62 1.38 -9.22
C GLU A 23 -13.65 2.22 -8.38
N PRO A 24 -14.06 2.92 -7.30
CA PRO A 24 -13.16 3.70 -6.45
C PRO A 24 -12.05 2.85 -5.80
N GLN A 25 -12.40 1.70 -5.23
CA GLN A 25 -11.42 0.80 -4.60
C GLN A 25 -10.48 0.18 -5.64
N ARG A 26 -11.00 -0.11 -6.84
CA ARG A 26 -10.17 -0.58 -7.95
C ARG A 26 -9.13 0.46 -8.35
N ILE A 27 -9.52 1.72 -8.50
CA ILE A 27 -8.61 2.83 -8.85
C ILE A 27 -7.56 3.02 -7.75
N LEU A 28 -7.98 3.03 -6.48
CA LEU A 28 -7.06 3.17 -5.35
C LEU A 28 -6.06 2.02 -5.29
N SER A 29 -6.54 0.78 -5.41
CA SER A 29 -5.72 -0.43 -5.43
C SER A 29 -4.69 -0.40 -6.57
N GLN A 30 -5.11 0.01 -7.78
CA GLN A 30 -4.20 0.16 -8.92
C GLN A 30 -3.13 1.23 -8.66
N GLY A 31 -3.53 2.41 -8.17
CA GLY A 31 -2.58 3.48 -7.86
C GLY A 31 -1.56 3.09 -6.79
N ILE A 32 -1.96 2.31 -5.79
CA ILE A 32 -1.05 1.73 -4.80
C ILE A 32 -0.07 0.76 -5.46
N GLU A 33 -0.56 -0.19 -6.26
CA GLU A 33 0.30 -1.18 -6.92
C GLU A 33 1.32 -0.53 -7.86
N GLU A 34 0.88 0.43 -8.67
CA GLU A 34 1.74 1.21 -9.56
C GLU A 34 2.80 2.01 -8.78
N THR A 35 2.40 2.64 -7.68
CA THR A 35 3.32 3.40 -6.83
C THR A 35 4.38 2.51 -6.20
N LEU A 36 3.98 1.36 -5.65
CA LEU A 36 4.92 0.42 -5.03
C LEU A 36 5.91 -0.14 -6.06
N LYS A 37 5.43 -0.49 -7.26
CA LYS A 37 6.28 -0.92 -8.36
C LYS A 37 7.27 0.18 -8.79
N HIS A 38 6.80 1.41 -8.90
CA HIS A 38 7.67 2.54 -9.25
C HIS A 38 8.77 2.77 -8.20
N LEU A 39 8.45 2.61 -6.91
CA LEU A 39 9.44 2.70 -5.84
C LEU A 39 10.51 1.60 -5.93
N GLU A 40 10.11 0.37 -6.26
CA GLU A 40 11.05 -0.74 -6.51
C GLU A 40 11.98 -0.42 -7.69
N GLU A 41 11.45 0.12 -8.79
CA GLU A 41 12.22 0.55 -9.97
C GLU A 41 13.20 1.70 -9.63
N MET A 42 12.85 2.56 -8.68
CA MET A 42 13.72 3.61 -8.15
C MET A 42 14.80 3.09 -7.18
N GLY A 43 14.85 1.79 -6.92
CA GLY A 43 15.84 1.15 -6.05
C GLY A 43 15.47 1.15 -4.56
N PHE A 44 14.20 1.37 -4.23
CA PHE A 44 13.70 1.08 -2.88
C PHE A 44 13.42 -0.42 -2.73
N GLU A 45 13.52 -0.91 -1.50
CA GLU A 45 13.02 -2.22 -1.11
C GLU A 45 11.59 -2.04 -0.60
N VAL A 46 10.66 -2.83 -1.14
CA VAL A 46 9.27 -2.86 -0.69
C VAL A 46 9.00 -4.23 -0.09
N GLU A 47 8.61 -4.26 1.18
CA GLU A 47 8.19 -5.45 1.88
C GLU A 47 6.67 -5.39 2.11
N LYS A 48 5.97 -6.49 1.79
CA LYS A 48 4.52 -6.63 2.00
C LYS A 48 4.27 -7.82 2.90
N ILE A 49 3.68 -7.58 4.07
CA ILE A 49 3.29 -8.62 5.01
C ILE A 49 1.77 -8.75 4.96
N LYS A 50 1.26 -9.92 4.57
CA LYS A 50 -0.18 -10.17 4.52
C LYS A 50 -0.78 -10.09 5.93
N THR A 51 -1.92 -9.43 6.04
CA THR A 51 -2.66 -9.25 7.29
C THR A 51 -4.13 -9.66 7.12
N PRO A 52 -4.83 -10.01 8.22
CA PRO A 52 -6.25 -10.34 8.15
C PRO A 52 -7.07 -9.18 7.59
N SER A 53 -8.01 -9.51 6.69
CA SER A 53 -8.92 -8.54 6.05
C SER A 53 -10.40 -8.93 6.13
N ASP A 54 -10.72 -10.09 6.72
CA ASP A 54 -12.06 -10.68 6.71
C ASP A 54 -13.15 -9.79 7.31
N ASP A 55 -12.76 -8.88 8.22
CA ASP A 55 -13.64 -7.92 8.92
C ASP A 55 -13.38 -6.47 8.46
N THR A 56 -13.12 -6.26 7.17
CA THR A 56 -12.92 -4.92 6.60
C THR A 56 -14.19 -4.42 5.92
N TYR A 57 -14.60 -3.20 6.27
CA TYR A 57 -15.79 -2.55 5.75
C TYR A 57 -15.48 -1.10 5.37
N GLU A 58 -16.09 -0.62 4.29
CA GLU A 58 -16.25 0.82 4.02
C GLU A 58 -17.69 1.22 4.35
N TYR A 59 -17.89 2.49 4.71
CA TYR A 59 -19.23 3.04 4.86
C TYR A 59 -19.56 3.87 3.63
N ASP A 60 -20.72 3.62 3.01
CA ASP A 60 -21.22 4.47 1.94
C ASP A 60 -21.66 5.84 2.46
N SER A 61 -22.16 6.71 1.56
CA SER A 61 -22.68 8.03 1.94
C SER A 61 -23.85 7.97 2.93
N ASP A 62 -24.61 6.88 2.94
CA ASP A 62 -25.73 6.64 3.86
C ASP A 62 -25.26 5.97 5.17
N HIS A 63 -23.95 5.84 5.39
CA HIS A 63 -23.35 5.13 6.52
C HIS A 63 -23.74 3.65 6.62
N LYS A 64 -24.07 3.00 5.49
CA LYS A 64 -24.28 1.55 5.46
C LYS A 64 -22.94 0.83 5.25
N PRO A 65 -22.66 -0.23 6.00
CA PRO A 65 -21.42 -0.98 5.85
C PRO A 65 -21.44 -1.79 4.55
N ILE A 66 -20.42 -1.60 3.73
CA ILE A 66 -20.10 -2.40 2.55
C ILE A 66 -18.89 -3.26 2.92
N LYS A 67 -19.07 -4.59 2.90
CA LYS A 67 -17.97 -5.52 3.15
C LYS A 67 -16.98 -5.43 2.00
N LEU A 68 -15.69 -5.22 2.31
CA LEU A 68 -14.64 -5.13 1.31
C LEU A 68 -14.03 -6.52 1.04
N LEU A 69 -14.11 -6.99 -0.19
CA LEU A 69 -13.33 -8.13 -0.68
C LEU A 69 -11.94 -7.63 -1.15
N ALA A 70 -11.09 -7.34 -0.18
CA ALA A 70 -9.71 -6.92 -0.40
C ALA A 70 -8.74 -7.78 0.39
N GLU A 71 -7.53 -7.96 -0.15
CA GLU A 71 -6.38 -8.38 0.62
C GLU A 71 -5.82 -7.19 1.40
N ALA A 72 -5.33 -7.42 2.61
CA ALA A 72 -4.70 -6.39 3.42
C ALA A 72 -3.22 -6.67 3.62
N TYR A 73 -2.39 -5.64 3.49
CA TYR A 73 -0.95 -5.72 3.66
C TYR A 73 -0.45 -4.63 4.60
N LEU A 74 0.47 -4.97 5.49
CA LEU A 74 1.39 -3.98 6.07
C LEU A 74 2.53 -3.80 5.08
N VAL A 75 2.81 -2.56 4.70
CA VAL A 75 3.80 -2.25 3.67
C VAL A 75 4.92 -1.40 4.24
N THR A 76 6.13 -1.91 4.14
CA THR A 76 7.35 -1.21 4.54
C THR A 76 8.17 -0.88 3.30
N ILE A 77 8.60 0.37 3.17
CA ILE A 77 9.43 0.87 2.06
C ILE A 77 10.77 1.33 2.65
N ARG A 78 11.87 0.75 2.20
CA ARG A 78 13.23 1.08 2.67
C ARG A 78 14.09 1.58 1.52
N LYS A 79 14.84 2.65 1.74
CA LYS A 79 15.83 3.11 0.76
C LYS A 79 17.11 2.28 0.90
N ARG A 80 17.53 1.58 -0.15
CA ARG A 80 18.80 0.83 -0.16
C ARG A 80 19.96 1.74 0.21
N GLU A 81 20.92 1.20 0.96
CA GLU A 81 22.20 1.88 1.16
C GLU A 81 22.92 1.95 -0.17
N SER A 82 23.32 3.16 -0.57
CA SER A 82 24.22 3.32 -1.71
C SER A 82 25.57 2.80 -1.27
N ARG A 83 25.99 1.64 -1.79
CA ARG A 83 27.38 1.21 -1.66
C ARG A 83 28.23 2.26 -2.40
N GLY A 84 28.99 3.04 -1.63
CA GLY A 84 30.01 3.95 -2.17
C GLY A 84 31.17 3.18 -2.77
#